data_AF-A0A136LNZ1-F1
#
_entry.id   AF-A0A136LNZ1-F1
#
_cell.length_a   1.000
_cell.length_b   1.000
_cell.length_c   1.000
_cell.angle_alpha   90.00
_cell.angle_beta   90.00
_cell.angle_gamma   90.00
#
_symmetry.space_group_name_H-M   'P 1'
#
loop_
_entity.id
_entity.type
_entity.pdbx_description
1 polymer ?
#
loop_
_entity_poly.entity_id
_entity_poly.type
_entity_poly.pdbx_seq_one_letter_code
_entity_poly.pdbx_strand_id
1 'polypeptide(L)' 'MDDTVQLVADGAVQATIDQAPERQGFEAVNLLVQFLNGETISNLDTGVGIYTQENIGEVMGS' A
#
# COMPACT_ATOMS: atom_id res chain seq x y z
N MET A 1 1.13 5.11 12.63
CA MET A 1 1.62 5.73 11.38
C MET A 1 3.12 5.89 11.54
N ASP A 2 3.87 5.28 10.62
CA ASP A 2 5.23 4.75 10.78
C ASP A 2 6.31 5.79 11.11
N ASP A 3 7.29 5.36 11.90
CA ASP A 3 8.55 6.09 12.16
C ASP A 3 9.22 6.56 10.85
N THR A 4 9.06 5.82 9.75
CA THR A 4 9.60 6.16 8.43
C THR A 4 8.92 7.36 7.78
N VAL A 5 7.62 7.58 8.02
CA VAL A 5 6.88 8.77 7.55
C VAL A 5 7.43 10.03 8.22
N GLN A 6 7.67 9.96 9.53
CA GLN A 6 8.30 11.07 10.28
C GLN A 6 9.73 11.32 9.82
N LEU A 7 10.51 10.27 9.54
CA LEU A 7 11.87 10.41 9.01
C LEU A 7 11.91 11.04 7.60
N VAL A 8 10.88 10.81 6.78
CA VAL A 8 10.73 11.52 5.48
C VAL A 8 10.39 12.98 5.73
N ALA A 9 9.45 13.27 6.63
CA ALA A 9 9.08 14.65 7.00
C ALA A 9 10.29 15.45 7.54
N ASP A 10 11.12 14.82 8.37
CA ASP A 10 12.34 15.41 8.94
C ASP A 10 13.49 15.51 7.92
N GLY A 11 13.32 14.96 6.71
CA GLY A 11 14.33 14.98 5.64
C GLY A 11 15.51 14.04 5.85
N ALA A 12 15.43 13.15 6.85
CA ALA A 12 16.42 12.10 7.08
C ALA A 12 16.31 10.96 6.06
N VAL A 13 15.13 10.79 5.43
CA VAL A 13 14.85 9.79 4.39
C VAL A 13 14.20 10.48 3.18
N GLN A 14 14.62 10.14 1.96
CA GLN A 14 14.17 10.83 0.74
C GLN A 14 12.73 10.47 0.32
N ALA A 15 12.32 9.22 0.54
CA ALA A 15 11.00 8.73 0.20
C ALA A 15 10.68 7.44 0.99
N THR A 16 9.40 7.18 1.21
CA THR A 16 8.90 5.87 1.68
C THR A 16 7.87 5.32 0.68
N ILE A 17 7.85 4.00 0.54
CA ILE A 17 6.85 3.29 -0.27
C ILE A 17 5.89 2.63 0.72
N ASP A 18 4.64 3.08 0.70
CA ASP A 18 3.58 2.45 1.47
C ASP A 18 2.87 1.42 0.60
N GLN A 19 2.65 0.27 1.20
CA GLN A 19 1.84 -0.77 0.56
C GLN A 19 0.40 -0.61 1.04
N ALA A 20 -0.56 -1.29 0.41
CA ALA A 20 -1.94 -1.30 0.87
C ALA A 20 -2.29 -2.66 1.52
N PRO A 21 -1.84 -2.98 2.76
CA PRO A 21 -2.04 -4.28 3.39
C PRO A 21 -3.49 -4.75 3.45
N GLU A 22 -4.42 -3.85 3.77
CA GLU A 22 -5.85 -4.19 3.85
C GLU A 22 -6.40 -4.62 2.48
N ARG A 23 -6.05 -3.89 1.42
CA ARG A 23 -6.44 -4.23 0.06
C ARG A 23 -5.78 -5.51 -0.41
N GLN A 24 -4.50 -5.71 -0.11
CA GLN A 24 -3.79 -6.97 -0.39
C GLN A 24 -4.47 -8.16 0.28
N GLY A 25 -4.86 -8.03 1.55
CA GLY A 25 -5.56 -9.08 2.29
C GLY A 25 -6.93 -9.39 1.70
N PHE A 26 -7.72 -8.36 1.36
CA PHE A 26 -9.03 -8.53 0.73
C PHE A 26 -8.92 -9.23 -0.62
N GLU A 27 -8.06 -8.73 -1.51
CA GLU A 27 -7.92 -9.28 -2.86
C GLU A 27 -7.34 -10.68 -2.86
N ALA A 28 -6.47 -11.02 -1.92
CA ALA A 28 -5.98 -12.40 -1.76
C ALA A 28 -7.11 -13.38 -1.47
N VAL A 29 -8.04 -13.03 -0.57
CA VAL A 29 -9.21 -13.87 -0.26
C VAL A 29 -10.18 -13.91 -1.44
N ASN A 30 -10.41 -12.77 -2.10
CA ASN A 30 -11.29 -12.67 -3.26
C ASN A 30 -10.80 -13.56 -4.43
N LEU A 31 -9.51 -13.51 -4.75
CA LEU A 31 -8.90 -14.37 -5.78
C LEU A 31 -9.01 -15.85 -5.42
N LEU A 32 -8.87 -16.21 -4.14
CA LEU A 32 -9.07 -17.58 -3.68
C LEU A 32 -10.52 -18.04 -3.89
N VAL A 33 -11.51 -17.19 -3.59
CA VAL A 33 -12.93 -17.49 -3.82
C VAL A 33 -13.22 -17.69 -5.31
N GLN A 34 -12.72 -16.81 -6.18
CA GLN A 34 -12.87 -16.92 -7.64
C GLN A 34 -12.25 -18.23 -8.17
N PHE A 35 -11.06 -18.58 -7.70
CA PHE A 35 -10.41 -19.85 -8.06
C PHE A 35 -11.25 -21.07 -7.64
N LEU A 36 -11.81 -21.05 -6.42
CA LEU A 36 -12.68 -22.13 -5.93
C LEU A 36 -13.99 -22.26 -6.73
N ASN A 37 -14.45 -21.16 -7.34
CA ASN A 37 -15.61 -21.15 -8.23
C ASN A 37 -15.28 -21.58 -9.68
N GLY A 38 -14.02 -21.93 -9.97
CA GLY A 38 -13.57 -22.35 -11.30
C GLY A 38 -13.34 -21.19 -12.28
N GLU A 39 -13.25 -19.96 -11.78
CA GLU A 39 -12.93 -18.79 -12.58
C GLU A 39 -11.42 -18.74 -12.88
N THR A 40 -11.07 -18.16 -14.03
CA THR A 40 -9.65 -17.94 -14.37
C THR A 40 -9.14 -16.72 -13.60
N ILE A 41 -8.12 -16.92 -12.78
CA ILE A 41 -7.46 -15.83 -12.03
C ILE A 41 -6.22 -15.33 -12.76
N SER A 42 -5.87 -14.07 -12.51
CA SER A 42 -4.64 -13.44 -13.00
C SER A 42 -3.96 -12.67 -11.87
N ASN A 43 -2.70 -12.30 -12.09
CA ASN A 43 -2.00 -11.41 -11.17
C ASN A 43 -2.76 -10.09 -11.04
N LEU A 44 -2.87 -9.61 -9.80
CA LEU A 44 -3.50 -8.34 -9.47
C LEU A 44 -2.48 -7.43 -8.78
N ASP A 45 -2.30 -6.24 -9.34
CA ASP A 45 -1.52 -5.18 -8.70
C ASP A 45 -2.43 -4.41 -7.73
N THR A 46 -2.14 -4.49 -6.44
CA THR A 46 -2.90 -3.77 -5.40
C THR A 46 -2.53 -2.30 -5.30
N GLY A 47 -1.52 -1.86 -6.05
CA GLY A 47 -0.94 -0.52 -6.01
C GLY A 47 0.03 -0.34 -4.86
N VAL A 48 0.82 0.73 -4.99
CA VAL A 48 1.74 1.24 -3.97
C VAL A 48 1.60 2.77 -3.90
N GLY A 49 1.64 3.31 -2.68
CA GLY A 49 1.75 4.75 -2.45
C GLY A 49 3.22 5.14 -2.36
N ILE A 50 3.64 6.18 -3.08
CA ILE A 50 5.00 6.73 -2.96
C ILE A 50 4.90 8.08 -2.27
N TYR A 51 5.53 8.18 -1.10
CA TYR A 51 5.52 9.39 -0.31
C TYR A 51 6.92 9.99 -0.21
N THR A 52 7.01 11.26 -0.56
CA THR A 52 8.19 12.12 -0.49
C THR A 52 7.84 13.31 0.40
N GLN A 53 8.81 14.18 0.71
CA GLN A 53 8.53 15.42 1.44
C GLN A 53 7.42 16.28 0.81
N GLU A 54 7.20 16.18 -0.50
CA GLU A 54 6.23 16.98 -1.23
C GLU A 54 4.78 16.58 -0.94
N ASN A 55 4.52 15.31 -0.62
CA ASN A 55 3.16 14.76 -0.41
C ASN A 55 2.99 14.00 0.92
N ILE A 56 4.02 13.93 1.77
CA ILE A 56 3.97 13.24 3.07
C ILE A 56 2.86 13.79 3.99
N GLY A 57 2.46 15.04 3.81
CA GLY A 57 1.35 15.65 4.55
C GLY A 57 -0.01 14.97 4.35
N GLU A 58 -0.20 14.25 3.23
CA GLU A 58 -1.45 13.53 2.91
C GLU A 58 -1.68 12.32 3.84
N VAL A 59 -0.58 11.73 4.34
CA VAL A 59 -0.60 10.57 5.25
C VAL A 59 -0.35 10.93 6.71
N MET A 60 0.03 12.18 7.01
CA MET A 60 0.24 12.64 8.39
C MET A 60 -1.04 13.20 9.07
N GLY A 61 -2.15 13.31 8.34
CA GLY A 61 -3.37 14.00 8.77
C GLY A 61 -4.66 13.17 8.79
N SER A 62 -4.59 11.88 9.16
CA SER A 62 -5.76 11.02 9.43
C SER A 62 -5.82 10.57 10.89
#